data_AF-A0A1G7E6Q1-F1
#
_entry.id   AF-A0A1G7E6Q1-F1
#
_cell.length_a   1.000
_cell.length_b   1.000
_cell.length_c   1.000
_cell.angle_alpha   90.00
_cell.angle_beta   90.00
_cell.angle_gamma   90.00
#
_symmetry.space_group_name_H-M   'P 1'
#
loop_
_entity.id
_entity.type
_entity.pdbx_description
1 polymer ?
#
loop_
_entity_poly.entity_id
_entity_poly.type
_entity_poly.pdbx_seq_one_letter_code
_entity_poly.pdbx_strand_id
1 'polypeptide(L)' 'MTDSQDLFARSPSLLRMPSWLGPGVHEERELPLEPGEYEITPGERWTVSALNTGETVYSGIGPVEVLRAVPQSR' A
#
# COMPACT_ATOMS: atom_id res chain seq x y z
N MET A 1 28.92 -11.06 3.79
CA MET A 1 27.91 -11.30 4.84
C MET A 1 27.19 -9.99 5.08
N THR A 2 26.03 -9.81 4.45
CA THR A 2 25.07 -8.81 4.90
C THR A 2 23.71 -9.45 4.79
N ASP A 3 23.06 -9.55 5.93
CA ASP A 3 21.82 -10.23 6.19
C ASP A 3 20.67 -9.55 5.43
N SER A 4 20.33 -10.08 4.25
CA SER A 4 19.14 -9.68 3.49
C SER A 4 17.89 -10.46 3.93
N GLN A 5 17.98 -11.27 5.00
CA GLN A 5 16.97 -12.27 5.33
C GLN A 5 15.99 -11.84 6.43
N ASP A 6 16.20 -10.70 7.09
CA ASP A 6 15.22 -10.13 8.05
C ASP A 6 14.31 -9.02 7.48
N LEU A 7 14.27 -8.82 6.16
CA LEU A 7 13.23 -8.02 5.50
C LEU A 7 11.91 -8.81 5.34
N PHE A 8 11.95 -10.13 5.56
CA PHE A 8 10.96 -11.11 5.08
C PHE A 8 9.95 -11.60 6.14
N ALA A 9 9.89 -10.98 7.32
CA ALA A 9 8.87 -11.27 8.33
C ALA A 9 7.77 -10.20 8.43
N ARG A 10 7.78 -9.18 7.56
CA ARG A 10 6.66 -8.22 7.46
C ARG A 10 5.59 -8.82 6.56
N SER A 11 4.37 -8.93 7.07
CA SER A 11 3.21 -9.31 6.27
C SER A 11 2.99 -8.19 5.25
N PRO A 12 3.03 -8.50 3.94
CA PRO A 12 2.84 -7.48 2.92
C PRO A 12 1.46 -6.82 3.06
N SER A 13 1.36 -5.57 2.65
CA SER A 13 0.08 -4.86 2.53
C SER A 13 -0.29 -4.67 1.06
N LEU A 14 -1.56 -4.35 0.82
CA LEU A 14 -2.10 -4.05 -0.49
C LEU A 14 -2.58 -2.60 -0.49
N LEU A 15 -2.04 -1.79 -1.40
CA LEU A 15 -2.62 -0.51 -1.76
C LEU A 15 -3.75 -0.74 -2.76
N ARG A 16 -4.95 -0.32 -2.39
CA ARG A 16 -6.14 -0.39 -3.22
C ARG A 16 -6.50 1.00 -3.73
N MET A 17 -6.54 1.13 -5.06
CA MET A 17 -6.76 2.38 -5.78
C MET A 17 -8.07 2.28 -6.58
N PRO A 18 -8.77 3.39 -6.83
CA PRO A 18 -9.94 3.37 -7.71
C PRO A 18 -9.52 3.00 -9.12
N SER A 19 -10.32 2.17 -9.80
CA SER A 19 -10.08 1.80 -11.19
C SER A 19 -10.97 2.58 -12.16
N TRP A 20 -10.46 2.81 -13.36
CA TRP A 20 -11.22 3.34 -14.49
C TRP A 20 -12.27 2.36 -15.03
N LEU A 21 -12.22 1.09 -14.61
CA LEU A 21 -13.14 0.03 -15.05
C LEU A 21 -14.57 0.15 -14.46
N GLY A 22 -14.78 1.10 -13.54
CA GLY A 22 -16.10 1.45 -13.03
C GLY A 22 -16.23 1.33 -11.52
N PRO A 23 -17.39 1.72 -10.97
CA PRO A 23 -17.61 1.73 -9.54
C PRO A 23 -17.44 0.34 -8.92
N GLY A 24 -16.75 0.28 -7.77
CA GLY A 24 -16.52 -0.97 -7.06
C GLY A 24 -15.35 -1.82 -7.59
N VAL A 25 -14.78 -1.48 -8.75
CA VAL A 25 -13.55 -2.10 -9.26
C VAL A 25 -12.35 -1.32 -8.77
N HIS A 26 -11.36 -2.03 -8.26
CA HIS A 26 -10.17 -1.43 -7.67
C HIS A 26 -8.93 -2.06 -8.28
N GLU A 27 -7.91 -1.24 -8.46
CA GLU A 27 -6.57 -1.69 -8.80
C GLU A 27 -5.79 -1.91 -7.50
N GLU A 28 -5.05 -3.02 -7.44
CA GLU A 28 -4.31 -3.41 -6.25
C GLU A 28 -2.82 -3.45 -6.56
N ARG A 29 -2.01 -2.99 -5.59
CA ARG A 29 -0.55 -3.04 -5.67
C ARG A 29 0.02 -3.46 -4.32
N GLU A 30 0.86 -4.48 -4.32
CA GLU A 30 1.56 -4.90 -3.11
C GLU A 30 2.52 -3.81 -2.62
N LEU A 31 2.59 -3.70 -1.30
CA LEU A 31 3.45 -2.78 -0.57
C LEU A 31 4.32 -3.57 0.42
N PRO A 32 5.59 -3.18 0.60
CA PRO A 32 6.57 -3.95 1.36
C PRO A 32 6.42 -3.86 2.88
N LEU A 33 5.66 -2.89 3.41
CA LEU A 33 5.46 -2.69 4.85
C LEU A 33 4.07 -3.13 5.29
N GLU A 34 3.87 -3.21 6.60
CA GLU A 34 2.56 -3.50 7.18
C GLU A 34 1.60 -2.31 6.97
N PRO A 35 0.27 -2.51 6.94
CA PRO A 35 -0.68 -1.43 6.66
C PRO A 35 -0.57 -0.22 7.60
N GLY A 36 -0.32 -0.47 8.88
CA GLY A 36 -0.18 0.58 9.90
C GLY A 36 1.13 1.37 9.81
N GLU A 37 2.04 0.98 8.91
CA GLU A 37 3.29 1.71 8.65
C GLU A 37 3.13 2.75 7.53
N TYR A 38 1.91 2.97 7.05
CA TYR A 38 1.59 3.97 6.04
C TYR A 38 0.61 5.02 6.56
N GLU A 39 0.81 6.26 6.09
CA GLU A 39 -0.13 7.36 6.27
C GLU A 39 -0.83 7.65 4.94
N ILE A 40 -2.15 7.78 4.99
CA ILE A 40 -2.96 8.20 3.84
C ILE A 40 -3.40 9.64 4.08
N THR A 41 -2.97 10.55 3.19
CA THR A 41 -3.37 11.96 3.25
C THR A 41 -4.30 12.29 2.08
N PRO A 42 -5.56 12.66 2.34
CA PRO A 42 -6.46 13.17 1.31
C PRO A 42 -6.09 14.60 0.91
N GLY A 43 -6.40 14.99 -0.33
CA GLY A 43 -6.16 16.33 -0.85
C GLY A 43 -6.60 16.47 -2.31
N GLU A 44 -6.03 17.45 -3.03
CA GLU A 44 -6.17 17.52 -4.50
C GLU A 44 -5.72 16.22 -5.16
N ARG A 45 -4.66 15.63 -4.61
CA ARG A 45 -4.24 14.25 -4.86
C ARG A 45 -4.16 13.52 -3.54
N TRP A 46 -4.54 12.25 -3.56
CA TRP A 46 -4.32 11.35 -2.45
C TRP A 46 -2.86 10.94 -2.43
N THR A 47 -2.24 10.99 -1.26
CA THR A 47 -0.88 10.49 -1.05
C THR A 47 -0.86 9.36 -0.04
N VAL A 48 0.02 8.39 -0.28
CA VAL A 48 0.36 7.35 0.69
C VAL A 48 1.85 7.41 0.93
N SER A 49 2.24 7.59 2.19
CA SER A 49 3.64 7.71 2.58
C SER A 49 4.00 6.70 3.65
N ALA A 50 5.21 6.13 3.58
CA ALA A 50 5.76 5.28 4.62
C ALA A 50 6.12 6.15 5.85
N LEU A 51 5.59 5.82 7.02
CA LEU A 51 5.75 6.61 8.24
C LEU A 51 7.20 6.66 8.73
N ASN A 52 7.94 5.56 8.57
CA ASN A 52 9.31 5.43 9.08
C ASN A 52 10.34 6.20 8.25
N THR A 53 10.13 6.32 6.94
CA THR A 53 11.07 6.99 6.01
C THR A 53 10.57 8.33 5.50
N GLY A 54 9.25 8.59 5.59
CA GLY A 54 8.59 9.73 4.94
C GLY A 54 8.45 9.57 3.42
N GLU A 55 8.82 8.43 2.85
CA GLU A 55 8.78 8.20 1.40
C GLU A 55 7.33 8.10 0.91
N THR A 56 6.98 8.90 -0.10
CA THR A 56 5.68 8.80 -0.78
C THR A 56 5.69 7.64 -1.77
N VAL A 57 4.94 6.58 -1.46
CA VAL A 57 4.80 5.39 -2.31
C VAL A 57 3.66 5.54 -3.33
N TYR A 58 2.71 6.44 -3.09
CA TYR A 58 1.62 6.75 -4.03
C TYR A 58 1.26 8.24 -4.00
N SER A 59 0.97 8.81 -5.18
CA SER A 59 0.39 10.13 -5.34
C SER A 59 -0.52 10.14 -6.56
N GLY A 60 -1.84 10.26 -6.35
CA GLY A 60 -2.78 10.11 -7.46
C GLY A 60 -4.25 10.25 -7.07
N ILE A 61 -5.09 9.56 -7.84
CA ILE A 61 -6.55 9.58 -7.70
C ILE A 61 -6.96 8.68 -6.53
N GLY A 62 -7.86 9.17 -5.69
CA GLY A 62 -8.45 8.39 -4.59
C GLY A 62 -9.98 8.45 -4.60
N PRO A 63 -10.63 7.92 -3.54
CA PRO A 63 -10.05 7.44 -2.28
C PRO A 63 -9.22 6.16 -2.44
N VAL A 64 -8.18 6.01 -1.60
CA VAL A 64 -7.33 4.81 -1.56
C VAL A 64 -7.39 4.14 -0.19
N GLU A 65 -7.10 2.84 -0.14
CA GLU A 65 -7.03 2.05 1.09
C GLU A 65 -5.70 1.30 1.16
N VAL A 66 -5.15 1.11 2.37
CA VAL A 66 -4.03 0.20 2.61
C VAL A 66 -4.53 -0.93 3.50
N LEU A 67 -4.53 -2.16 2.96
CA LEU A 67 -5.11 -3.34 3.58
C LEU A 67 -4.01 -4.37 3.88
N ARG A 68 -4.21 -5.21 4.90
CA ARG A 68 -3.32 -6.37 5.10
C ARG A 68 -3.52 -7.32 3.92
N ALA A 69 -2.44 -7.78 3.28
CA ALA A 69 -2.56 -8.79 2.25
C ALA A 69 -3.09 -10.08 2.89
N VAL A 70 -4.23 -10.56 2.39
CA VAL A 70 -4.69 -11.91 2.73
C VAL A 70 -3.87 -12.90 1.91
N PRO A 71 -3.36 -13.99 2.50
CA PRO A 71 -2.77 -15.07 1.71
C PRO A 71 -3.83 -15.55 0.72
N GLN A 72 -3.55 -15.46 -0.57
CA GLN A 72 -4.45 -16.04 -1.57
C GLN A 72 -4.41 -17.55 -1.38
N SER A 73 -5.50 -18.13 -0.87
CA SER A 73 -5.71 -19.57 -0.85
C SER A 73 -5.68 -20.06 -2.30
N ARG A 74 -4.61 -20.74 -2.67
CA ARG A 74 -4.41 -21.32 -4.00
C ARG A 74 -4.94 -22.75 -4.04
#